data_AF-A0A9D4YMD8-F1
#
_entry.id   AF-A0A9D4YMD8-F1
#
_cell.length_a   1.000
_cell.length_b   1.000
_cell.length_c   1.000
_cell.angle_alpha   90.00
_cell.angle_beta   90.00
_cell.angle_gamma   90.00
#
_symmetry.space_group_name_H-M   'P 1'
#
loop_
_entity.id
_entity.type
_entity.pdbx_description
1 polymer ?
#
loop_
_entity_poly.entity_id
_entity_poly.type
_entity_poly.pdbx_seq_one_letter_code
_entity_poly.pdbx_strand_id
1 'polypeptide(L)'
;MSMKRETTIDLYMAIEMLQAAWMSVTASTIANCFRHASFGVNSGGDSEDIGAAANEGAAGDQDLASWDALLDAGVVPDCDTFCTYVSADADAVTTEKLIRG
;
A
#
# COMPACT_ATOMS: atom_id res chain seq x y z
N MET A 1 -36.37 -4.63 -19.81
CA MET A 1 -35.40 -4.18 -20.83
C MET A 1 -34.01 -4.20 -20.21
N SER A 2 -33.18 -5.19 -20.55
CA SER A 2 -31.78 -5.23 -20.12
C SER A 2 -30.96 -4.41 -21.12
N MET A 3 -30.49 -3.24 -20.71
CA MET A 3 -29.54 -2.46 -21.50
C MET A 3 -28.17 -3.14 -21.35
N LYS A 4 -27.81 -4.00 -22.30
CA LYS A 4 -26.42 -4.48 -22.44
C LYS A 4 -25.55 -3.27 -22.79
N ARG A 5 -24.87 -2.71 -21.79
CA ARG A 5 -23.82 -1.72 -22.00
C ARG A 5 -22.58 -2.47 -22.45
N GLU A 6 -22.39 -2.54 -23.77
CA GLU A 6 -21.14 -3.01 -24.35
C GLU A 6 -20.13 -1.86 -24.28
N THR A 7 -19.10 -2.03 -23.44
CA THR A 7 -18.07 -1.01 -23.24
C THR A 7 -16.80 -1.56 -23.85
N THR A 8 -16.44 -1.08 -25.04
CA THR A 8 -15.17 -1.44 -25.69
C THR A 8 -14.08 -0.57 -25.10
N ILE A 9 -13.15 -1.19 -24.38
CA ILE A 9 -12.00 -0.51 -23.76
C ILE A 9 -10.75 -0.97 -24.50
N ASP A 10 -10.02 -0.04 -25.12
CA ASP A 10 -8.69 -0.32 -25.65
C ASP A 10 -7.63 -0.26 -24.53
N LEU A 11 -6.45 -0.83 -24.80
CA LEU A 11 -5.39 -0.96 -23.80
C LEU A 11 -4.91 0.39 -23.28
N TYR A 12 -4.86 1.41 -24.14
CA TYR A 12 -4.38 2.73 -23.77
C TYR A 12 -5.38 3.42 -22.82
N MET A 13 -6.68 3.33 -23.13
CA MET A 13 -7.73 3.83 -22.26
C MET A 13 -7.76 3.10 -20.91
N ALA A 14 -7.48 1.80 -20.88
CA ALA A 14 -7.35 1.06 -19.62
C ALA A 14 -6.19 1.60 -18.74
N ILE A 15 -5.05 1.92 -19.36
CA ILE A 15 -3.89 2.49 -18.66
C ILE A 15 -4.23 3.88 -18.11
N GLU A 16 -4.86 4.75 -18.90
CA GLU A 16 -5.28 6.09 -18.43
C GLU A 16 -6.29 6.00 -17.29
N MET A 17 -7.25 5.07 -17.36
CA MET A 17 -8.21 4.82 -16.29
C MET A 17 -7.52 4.34 -15.01
N LEU A 18 -6.53 3.44 -15.13
CA LEU A 18 -5.76 2.96 -13.98
C LEU A 18 -4.93 4.08 -13.35
N GLN A 19 -4.27 4.90 -14.17
CA GLN A 19 -3.52 6.07 -13.71
C GLN A 19 -4.43 7.05 -12.97
N ALA A 20 -5.58 7.39 -13.54
CA ALA A 20 -6.54 8.30 -12.91
C ALA A 20 -7.08 7.74 -11.59
N ALA A 21 -7.38 6.44 -11.54
CA ALA A 21 -7.80 5.77 -10.32
C ALA A 21 -6.69 5.80 -9.25
N TRP A 22 -5.43 5.54 -9.64
CA TRP A 22 -4.29 5.58 -8.74
C TRP A 22 -4.05 6.98 -8.16
N MET A 23 -4.11 8.02 -8.99
CA MET A 23 -4.00 9.41 -8.54
C MET A 23 -5.14 9.84 -7.60
N SER A 24 -6.28 9.14 -7.66
CA SER A 24 -7.40 9.35 -6.75
C SER A 24 -7.27 8.59 -5.42
N VAL A 25 -6.32 7.66 -5.29
CA VAL A 25 -6.08 6.95 -4.02
C VAL A 25 -5.49 7.93 -3.03
N THR A 26 -6.10 8.01 -1.85
CA THR A 26 -5.62 8.86 -0.75
C THR A 26 -5.12 8.00 0.40
N ALA A 27 -4.35 8.61 1.32
CA ALA A 27 -3.96 7.96 2.57
C ALA A 27 -5.15 7.39 3.34
N SER A 28 -6.31 8.08 3.31
CA SER A 28 -7.54 7.59 3.93
C SER A 28 -8.11 6.33 3.28
N THR A 29 -8.01 6.21 1.95
CA THR A 29 -8.40 5.02 1.19
C THR A 29 -7.52 3.84 1.58
N ILE A 30 -6.20 4.05 1.67
CA ILE A 30 -5.22 3.04 2.08
C ILE A 30 -5.48 2.58 3.52
N ALA A 31 -5.64 3.52 4.45
CA ALA A 31 -5.96 3.22 5.85
C ALA A 31 -7.28 2.46 5.99
N ASN A 32 -8.27 2.73 5.13
CA ASN A 32 -9.52 1.97 5.11
C ASN A 32 -9.31 0.52 4.64
N CYS A 33 -8.47 0.29 3.63
CA CYS A 33 -8.11 -1.05 3.19
C CYS A 33 -7.45 -1.87 4.30
N PHE A 34 -6.49 -1.29 5.04
CA PHE A 34 -5.84 -1.98 6.17
C PHE A 34 -6.82 -2.28 7.32
N ARG A 35 -7.74 -1.37 7.63
CA ARG A 35 -8.82 -1.62 8.62
C ARG A 35 -9.69 -2.80 8.23
N HIS A 36 -10.12 -2.88 6.96
CA HIS A 36 -10.99 -3.96 6.49
C HIS A 36 -10.27 -5.29 6.23
N ALA A 37 -8.97 -5.27 5.94
CA ALA A 37 -8.14 -6.45 5.75
C ALA A 37 -7.75 -7.15 7.07
N SER A 38 -8.39 -6.79 8.20
CA SER A 38 -8.13 -7.34 9.55
C SER A 38 -6.70 -7.12 10.07
N PHE A 39 -5.95 -6.17 9.48
CA PHE A 39 -4.75 -5.62 10.13
C PHE A 39 -5.10 -4.61 11.23
N GLY A 40 -6.38 -4.24 11.34
CA GLY A 40 -6.91 -3.39 12.41
C GLY A 40 -7.77 -4.17 13.40
N VAL A 41 -7.31 -4.21 14.65
CA VAL A 41 -8.14 -4.24 15.86
C VAL A 41 -9.00 -5.50 16.07
N ASN A 42 -8.34 -6.56 16.53
CA ASN A 42 -8.95 -7.51 17.47
C ASN A 42 -8.45 -7.35 18.92
N SER A 43 -7.65 -6.31 19.20
CA SER A 43 -7.30 -5.90 20.55
C SER A 43 -8.04 -4.60 20.86
N GLY A 44 -9.06 -4.69 21.71
CA GLY A 44 -9.84 -3.54 22.13
C GLY A 44 -8.98 -2.48 22.81
N GLY A 45 -9.22 -1.21 22.48
CA GLY A 45 -8.57 -0.08 23.13
C GLY A 45 -8.47 1.12 22.19
N ASP A 46 -9.46 2.00 22.33
CA ASP A 46 -9.51 3.42 22.02
C ASP A 46 -8.90 3.99 20.72
N SER A 47 -9.81 4.69 20.05
CA SER A 47 -9.58 5.76 19.07
C SER A 47 -8.64 6.82 19.63
N GLU A 48 -7.38 6.83 19.18
CA GLU A 48 -6.52 8.01 19.25
C GLU A 48 -6.00 8.39 17.86
N ASP A 49 -6.58 9.48 17.36
CA ASP A 49 -5.96 10.52 16.54
C ASP A 49 -4.95 10.08 15.45
N ILE A 50 -5.47 9.83 14.23
CA ILE A 50 -4.66 9.83 13.00
C ILE A 50 -4.36 11.30 12.65
N GLY A 51 -3.54 11.92 13.51
CA GLY A 51 -3.22 13.33 13.52
C GLY A 51 -1.75 13.57 13.84
N ALA A 52 -0.85 12.72 13.33
CA ALA A 52 0.59 12.97 13.40
C ALA A 52 1.18 12.93 12.00
N ALA A 53 1.37 14.12 11.40
CA ALA A 53 2.32 14.31 10.32
C ALA A 53 3.72 13.96 10.87
N ALA A 54 4.14 12.70 10.71
CA ALA A 54 5.42 12.21 11.20
C ALA A 54 6.41 12.11 10.03
N ASN A 55 7.30 13.11 9.98
CA ASN A 55 8.71 13.00 9.64
C ASN A 55 9.11 11.74 8.83
N GLU A 56 9.27 11.91 7.51
CA GLU A 56 9.57 10.85 6.53
C GLU A 56 11.00 10.27 6.62
N GLY A 57 11.47 9.92 7.81
CA GLY A 57 12.84 9.40 7.95
C GLY A 57 13.16 8.62 9.22
N ALA A 58 12.23 8.47 10.16
CA ALA A 58 12.46 7.65 11.35
C ALA A 58 11.20 6.87 11.70
N ALA A 59 11.32 5.54 11.79
CA ALA A 59 10.28 4.68 12.35
C ALA A 59 9.99 5.14 13.79
N GLY A 60 8.72 5.39 14.11
CA GLY A 60 8.31 5.69 15.47
C GLY A 60 8.40 4.45 16.37
N ASP A 61 8.40 4.63 17.68
CA ASP A 61 8.44 3.51 18.64
C ASP A 61 7.28 2.51 18.44
N GLN A 62 6.11 2.98 17.97
CA GLN A 62 4.97 2.10 17.61
C GLN A 62 5.23 1.29 16.34
N ASP A 63 5.91 1.86 15.34
CA ASP A 63 6.22 1.16 14.09
C ASP A 63 7.21 0.01 14.36
N LEU A 64 8.21 0.25 15.22
CA LEU A 64 9.18 -0.76 15.66
C LEU A 64 8.51 -1.89 16.46
N ALA A 65 7.58 -1.57 17.37
CA ALA A 65 6.84 -2.59 18.11
C ALA A 65 5.95 -3.45 17.19
N SER A 66 5.38 -2.86 16.13
CA SER A 66 4.61 -3.59 15.12
C SER A 66 5.49 -4.48 14.23
N TRP A 67 6.75 -4.07 14.01
CA TRP A 67 7.73 -4.82 13.24
C TRP A 67 8.18 -6.10 13.95
N ASP A 68 8.46 -6.01 15.25
CA ASP A 68 8.83 -7.19 16.06
C ASP A 68 7.71 -8.25 16.05
N ALA A 69 6.45 -7.82 16.08
CA ALA A 69 5.31 -8.74 15.97
C ALA A 69 5.23 -9.44 14.60
N LEU A 70 5.66 -8.79 13.51
CA LEU A 70 5.70 -9.38 12.17
C LEU A 70 6.84 -10.40 12.02
N LEU A 71 7.99 -10.13 12.66
CA LEU A 71 9.11 -11.07 12.76
C LEU A 71 8.68 -12.31 13.57
N ASP A 72 8.07 -12.12 14.74
CA ASP A 72 7.59 -13.21 15.59
C ASP A 72 6.52 -14.08 14.89
N ALA A 73 5.72 -13.48 14.02
CA ALA A 73 4.72 -14.18 13.21
C ALA A 73 5.31 -14.88 11.97
N GLY A 74 6.60 -14.67 11.66
CA GLY A 74 7.28 -15.23 10.48
C GLY A 74 6.75 -14.70 9.15
N VAL A 75 6.12 -13.52 9.15
CA VAL A 75 5.55 -12.87 7.95
C VAL A 75 6.64 -12.20 7.12
N VAL A 76 7.74 -11.82 7.77
CA VAL A 76 8.89 -11.14 7.19
C VAL A 76 10.15 -11.99 7.44
N PRO A 77 11.12 -12.04 6.51
CA PRO A 77 12.40 -12.71 6.73
C PRO A 77 13.17 -12.17 7.96
N ASP A 78 13.73 -13.07 8.77
CA ASP A 78 14.48 -12.76 10.00
C ASP A 78 15.68 -11.82 9.82
N CYS A 79 16.14 -11.61 8.58
CA CYS A 79 17.32 -10.81 8.26
C CYS A 79 17.02 -9.38 7.81
N ASP A 80 15.75 -9.03 7.61
CA ASP A 80 15.39 -7.70 7.13
C ASP A 80 15.17 -6.73 8.30
N THR A 81 15.73 -5.53 8.20
CA THR A 81 15.37 -4.44 9.09
C THR A 81 14.12 -3.76 8.56
N PHE A 82 13.31 -3.14 9.44
CA PHE A 82 12.13 -2.37 9.02
C PHE A 82 12.46 -1.38 7.89
N CYS A 83 13.57 -0.65 8.00
CA CYS A 83 14.00 0.31 6.98
C CYS A 83 14.37 -0.36 5.65
N THR A 84 15.04 -1.52 5.69
CA THR A 84 15.37 -2.30 4.49
C THR A 84 14.11 -2.80 3.79
N TYR A 85 13.14 -3.29 4.56
CA TYR A 85 11.88 -3.80 4.04
C TYR A 85 11.03 -2.70 3.40
N VAL A 86 10.87 -1.56 4.08
CA VAL A 86 10.09 -0.42 3.56
C VAL A 86 10.78 0.22 2.35
N SER A 87 12.11 0.23 2.31
CA SER A 87 12.88 0.84 1.23
C SER A 87 13.24 -0.13 0.10
N ALA A 88 12.70 -1.36 0.11
CA ALA A 88 13.07 -2.39 -0.86
C ALA A 88 12.85 -1.95 -2.32
N ASP A 89 11.85 -1.10 -2.56
CA ASP A 89 11.52 -0.58 -3.88
C ASP A 89 12.23 0.75 -4.22
N ALA A 90 13.02 1.31 -3.30
CA ALA A 90 13.73 2.58 -3.54
C ALA A 90 14.75 2.47 -4.69
N ASP A 91 15.35 1.28 -4.85
CA ASP A 91 16.32 0.98 -5.91
C ASP A 91 15.71 0.19 -7.09
N ALA A 92 14.38 0.01 -7.11
CA ALA A 92 13.71 -0.73 -8.17
C ALA A 92 13.80 0.05 -9.50
N VAL A 93 14.68 -0.41 -10.39
CA VAL A 93 14.84 0.17 -11.74
C VAL A 93 13.65 -0.22 -12.62
N THR A 94 12.72 0.71 -12.82
CA THR A 94 11.56 0.57 -13.71
C THR A 94 11.92 0.84 -15.18
N THR A 95 12.86 0.07 -15.75
CA THR A 95 13.14 0.20 -17.19
C THR A 95 12.06 -0.51 -18.01
N GLU A 96 11.17 0.27 -18.63
CA GLU A 96 10.28 -0.18 -19.69
C GLU A 96 11.11 -0.64 -20.91
N LYS A 97 10.97 -1.92 -21.29
CA LYS A 97 11.48 -2.42 -22.57
C LYS A 97 10.47 -2.12 -23.67
N LEU A 98 10.69 -1.04 -24.43
CA LEU A 98 10.00 -0.81 -25.70
C LEU A 98 10.42 -1.90 -26.70
N ILE A 99 9.57 -2.91 -26.90
CA ILE A 99 9.74 -3.87 -28.00
C ILE A 99 9.28 -3.14 -29.27
N ARG A 100 10.25 -2.68 -30.07
CA ARG A 100 9.99 -2.09 -31.40
C ARG A 100 9.52 -3.19 -32.36
N GLY A 101 8.22 -3.25 -32.59
CA GLY A 101 7.61 -3.99 -33.71
C GLY A 101 7.58 -3.16 -34.98
#